data_AF-A0A259SUW1-F1
#
_entry.id   AF-A0A259SUW1-F1
#
_cell.length_a   1.000
_cell.length_b   1.000
_cell.length_c   1.000
_cell.angle_alpha   90.00
_cell.angle_beta   90.00
_cell.angle_gamma   90.00
#
_symmetry.space_group_name_H-M   'P 1'
#
loop_
_entity.id
_entity.type
_entity.pdbx_description
1 polymer ?
#
loop_
_entity_poly.entity_id
_entity_poly.type
_entity_poly.pdbx_seq_one_letter_code
_entity_poly.pdbx_strand_id
1 'polypeptide(L)'
;MTTAHPELSEKTDVIVAAGSKLGQSHQLWQTNEVNKLIWPSPAGAGMIDQKAWDQTVSIALGTKNDQGATVITKKPDADAYTNDYVTKALDELKAEGVDVTGATFKPITVTLAEGSN
;
A
#
# COMPACT_ATOMS: atom_id res chain seq x y z
N MET A 1 23.71 17.23 1.38
CA MET A 1 23.34 15.81 1.50
C MET A 1 22.16 15.73 2.43
N THR A 2 20.96 15.81 1.86
CA THR A 2 19.72 15.77 2.62
C THR A 2 19.56 14.38 3.18
N THR A 3 19.44 14.29 4.50
CA THR A 3 19.17 13.09 5.29
C THR A 3 18.13 12.22 4.60
N ALA A 4 18.51 10.97 4.29
CA ALA A 4 17.53 9.92 4.07
C ALA A 4 16.52 9.96 5.21
N HIS A 5 15.23 9.81 4.90
CA HIS A 5 14.19 9.73 5.93
C HIS A 5 14.58 8.58 6.89
N PRO A 6 14.95 8.87 8.16
CA PRO A 6 15.60 7.89 9.02
C PRO A 6 14.75 6.63 9.22
N GLU A 7 13.43 6.80 9.23
CA GLU A 7 12.42 5.74 9.27
C GLU A 7 12.57 4.75 8.09
N LEU A 8 12.79 5.23 6.87
CA LEU A 8 12.91 4.38 5.67
C LEU A 8 14.23 3.61 5.66
N SER A 9 15.33 4.24 6.06
CA SER A 9 16.63 3.57 6.18
C SER A 9 16.60 2.46 7.23
N GLU A 10 15.99 2.72 8.39
CA GLU A 10 15.88 1.72 9.46
C GLU A 10 15.12 0.47 9.00
N LYS A 11 13.98 0.63 8.29
CA LYS A 11 13.22 -0.52 7.79
C LYS A 11 13.96 -1.29 6.70
N THR A 12 14.72 -0.61 5.85
CA THR A 12 15.53 -1.30 4.83
C THR A 12 16.66 -2.13 5.46
N ASP A 13 17.26 -1.66 6.54
CA ASP A 13 18.34 -2.35 7.23
C ASP A 13 17.86 -3.69 7.83
N VAL A 14 16.66 -3.69 8.41
CA VAL A 14 16.03 -4.92 8.93
C VAL A 14 15.81 -5.94 7.81
N ILE A 15 15.33 -5.51 6.64
CA ILE A 15 15.06 -6.40 5.50
C ILE A 15 16.35 -6.98 4.92
N VAL A 16 17.41 -6.17 4.84
CA VAL A 16 18.72 -6.62 4.40
C VAL A 16 19.31 -7.61 5.40
N ALA A 17 19.23 -7.32 6.70
CA ALA A 17 19.68 -8.23 7.76
C ALA A 17 18.92 -9.56 7.79
N ALA A 18 17.64 -9.56 7.39
CA ALA A 18 16.83 -10.77 7.26
C ALA A 18 17.21 -11.66 6.05
N GLY A 19 18.25 -11.30 5.28
CA GLY A 19 18.79 -12.11 4.19
C GLY A 19 18.25 -11.75 2.81
N SER A 20 17.85 -10.49 2.59
CA SER A 20 17.49 -10.02 1.24
C SER A 20 18.64 -10.26 0.25
N LYS A 21 18.29 -10.86 -0.90
CA LYS A 21 19.21 -10.98 -2.04
C LYS A 21 19.51 -9.62 -2.69
N LEU A 22 18.57 -8.69 -2.60
CA LEU A 22 18.70 -7.35 -3.15
C LEU A 22 19.41 -6.45 -2.14
N GLY A 23 20.39 -5.68 -2.60
CA GLY A 23 21.15 -4.75 -1.77
C GLY A 23 20.30 -3.61 -1.21
N GLN A 24 20.83 -2.92 -0.21
CA GLN A 24 20.14 -1.86 0.55
C GLN A 24 19.57 -0.74 -0.34
N SER A 25 20.31 -0.29 -1.35
CA SER A 25 19.84 0.77 -2.26
C SER A 25 18.60 0.36 -3.06
N HIS A 26 18.50 -0.92 -3.43
CA HIS A 26 17.34 -1.44 -4.14
C HIS A 26 16.13 -1.58 -3.22
N GLN A 27 16.33 -2.08 -1.99
CA GLN A 27 15.26 -2.17 -0.99
C GLN A 27 14.70 -0.78 -0.63
N LEU A 28 15.58 0.22 -0.51
CA LEU A 28 15.20 1.61 -0.26
C LEU A 28 14.41 2.20 -1.43
N TRP A 29 14.87 1.97 -2.66
CA TRP A 29 14.13 2.38 -3.85
C TRP A 29 12.75 1.73 -3.90
N GLN A 30 12.65 0.41 -3.71
CA GLN A 30 11.38 -0.32 -3.75
C GLN A 30 10.40 0.21 -2.71
N THR A 31 10.87 0.42 -1.48
CA THR A 31 10.05 0.95 -0.39
C THR A 31 9.58 2.38 -0.69
N ASN A 32 10.44 3.22 -1.27
CA ASN A 32 10.07 4.57 -1.70
C ASN A 32 9.01 4.55 -2.82
N GLU A 33 9.15 3.68 -3.83
CA GLU A 33 8.16 3.57 -4.92
C GLU A 33 6.81 3.05 -4.43
N VAL A 34 6.80 2.04 -3.55
CA VAL A 34 5.55 1.51 -2.97
C VAL A 34 4.85 2.57 -2.13
N ASN A 35 5.58 3.35 -1.33
CA ASN A 35 4.96 4.40 -0.52
C ASN A 35 4.29 5.50 -1.36
N LYS A 36 4.76 5.78 -2.58
CA LYS A 36 4.07 6.72 -3.50
C LYS A 36 2.70 6.22 -3.95
N LEU A 37 2.48 4.90 -3.96
CA LEU A 37 1.20 4.31 -4.32
C LEU A 37 0.20 4.31 -3.15
N ILE A 38 0.70 4.45 -1.92
CA ILE A 38 -0.08 4.41 -0.69
C ILE A 38 -0.40 5.83 -0.20
N TRP A 39 0.57 6.75 -0.29
CA TRP A 39 0.50 8.06 0.36
C TRP A 39 0.53 9.24 -0.62
N PRO A 40 -0.20 10.33 -0.32
CA PRO A 40 -1.12 10.47 0.80
C PRO A 40 -2.37 9.60 0.58
N SER A 41 -2.96 9.13 1.68
CA SER A 41 -4.26 8.45 1.70
C SER A 41 -5.27 9.35 2.41
N PRO A 42 -6.01 10.22 1.68
CA PRO A 42 -6.90 11.20 2.30
C PRO A 42 -8.04 10.58 3.11
N ALA A 43 -8.48 9.38 2.74
CA ALA A 43 -9.49 8.63 3.48
C ALA A 43 -8.92 7.91 4.72
N GLY A 44 -7.60 7.86 4.88
CA GLY A 44 -6.89 7.06 5.87
C GLY A 44 -6.38 5.72 5.31
N ALA A 45 -5.36 5.17 5.95
CA ALA A 45 -4.78 3.89 5.54
C ALA A 45 -5.81 2.75 5.59
N GLY A 46 -5.85 1.94 4.52
CA GLY A 46 -6.66 0.71 4.47
C GLY A 46 -8.15 0.89 4.20
N MET A 47 -8.64 2.12 4.00
CA MET A 47 -10.05 2.35 3.65
C MET A 47 -10.38 1.84 2.26
N ILE A 48 -11.51 1.12 2.15
CA ILE A 48 -12.04 0.68 0.86
C ILE A 48 -12.85 1.83 0.25
N ASP A 49 -12.40 2.33 -0.90
CA ASP A 49 -13.16 3.28 -1.71
C ASP A 49 -14.38 2.60 -2.34
N GLN A 50 -15.57 3.12 -2.07
CA GLN A 50 -16.83 2.54 -2.54
C GLN A 50 -16.89 2.45 -4.07
N LYS A 51 -16.42 3.49 -4.76
CA LYS A 51 -16.47 3.54 -6.23
C LYS A 51 -15.52 2.51 -6.85
N ALA A 52 -14.31 2.37 -6.31
CA ALA A 52 -13.35 1.36 -6.71
C ALA A 52 -13.85 -0.06 -6.43
N TRP A 53 -14.51 -0.28 -5.30
CA TRP A 53 -15.19 -1.54 -4.99
C TRP A 53 -16.27 -1.86 -6.04
N ASP A 54 -17.18 -0.91 -6.30
CA ASP A 54 -18.27 -1.10 -7.25
C ASP A 54 -17.74 -1.38 -8.67
N GLN A 55 -16.69 -0.65 -9.08
CA GLN A 55 -16.00 -0.91 -10.34
C GLN A 55 -15.38 -2.31 -10.38
N THR A 56 -14.74 -2.75 -9.29
CA THR A 56 -14.14 -4.09 -9.18
C THR A 56 -15.20 -5.18 -9.32
N VAL A 57 -16.33 -5.04 -8.62
CA VAL A 57 -17.45 -5.98 -8.71
C VAL A 57 -18.02 -6.01 -10.12
N SER A 58 -18.19 -4.85 -10.77
CA SER A 58 -18.68 -4.76 -12.14
C SER A 58 -17.74 -5.45 -13.14
N ILE A 59 -16.42 -5.24 -13.02
CA ILE A 59 -15.43 -5.89 -13.90
C ILE A 59 -15.43 -7.40 -13.65
N ALA A 60 -15.42 -7.83 -12.39
CA ALA A 60 -15.37 -9.24 -12.03
C ALA A 60 -16.60 -10.04 -12.52
N LEU A 61 -17.78 -9.39 -12.56
CA LEU A 61 -19.01 -9.96 -13.10
C LEU A 61 -19.11 -9.89 -14.63
N GLY A 62 -18.49 -8.89 -15.25
CA GLY A 62 -18.71 -8.57 -16.67
C GLY A 62 -17.62 -9.05 -17.62
N THR A 63 -16.37 -9.05 -17.17
CA THR A 63 -15.21 -9.37 -18.01
C THR A 63 -15.08 -10.89 -18.18
N LYS A 64 -15.12 -11.33 -19.43
CA LYS A 64 -14.98 -12.74 -19.81
C LYS A 64 -13.57 -13.06 -20.24
N ASN A 65 -13.08 -14.24 -19.87
CA ASN A 65 -11.89 -14.83 -20.48
C ASN A 65 -12.20 -15.36 -21.90
N ASP A 66 -11.18 -15.94 -22.55
CA ASP A 66 -11.26 -16.57 -23.87
C ASP A 66 -12.25 -17.76 -23.95
N GLN A 67 -12.62 -18.32 -22.79
CA GLN A 67 -13.59 -19.40 -22.65
C GLN A 67 -15.01 -18.89 -22.30
N GLY A 68 -15.21 -17.57 -22.22
CA GLY A 68 -16.49 -16.96 -21.92
C GLY A 68 -16.87 -16.91 -20.43
N ALA A 69 -15.99 -17.33 -19.53
CA ALA A 69 -16.20 -17.33 -18.07
C ALA A 69 -15.79 -16.00 -17.43
N THR A 70 -16.50 -15.59 -16.38
CA THR A 70 -16.21 -14.39 -15.58
C THR A 70 -15.49 -14.75 -14.29
N VAL A 71 -14.90 -13.77 -13.59
CA VAL A 71 -14.19 -14.00 -12.32
C VAL A 71 -15.16 -14.45 -11.22
N ILE A 72 -16.31 -13.79 -11.14
CA ILE A 72 -17.42 -14.17 -10.24
C ILE A 72 -18.71 -14.24 -11.04
N THR A 73 -19.63 -15.09 -10.59
CA THR A 73 -20.94 -15.33 -11.25
C THR A 73 -22.12 -14.77 -10.47
N LYS A 74 -21.90 -14.34 -9.23
CA LYS A 74 -22.89 -13.67 -8.38
C LYS A 74 -22.27 -12.44 -7.73
N LYS A 75 -23.12 -11.47 -7.36
CA LYS A 75 -22.68 -10.31 -6.57
C LYS A 75 -22.10 -10.82 -5.23
N PRO A 76 -21.03 -10.19 -4.70
CA PRO A 76 -20.58 -10.46 -3.35
C PRO A 76 -21.70 -10.23 -2.33
N ASP A 77 -21.66 -11.00 -1.25
CA ASP A 77 -22.57 -10.83 -0.13
C ASP A 77 -22.31 -9.48 0.56
N ALA A 78 -23.29 -8.92 1.27
CA ALA A 78 -23.22 -7.55 1.78
C ALA A 78 -22.08 -7.35 2.81
N ASP A 79 -21.72 -8.40 3.53
CA ASP A 79 -20.62 -8.46 4.49
C ASP A 79 -19.23 -8.55 3.85
N ALA A 80 -19.14 -8.77 2.53
CA ALA A 80 -17.87 -8.75 1.80
C ALA A 80 -17.27 -7.33 1.67
N TYR A 81 -18.07 -6.28 1.93
CA TYR A 81 -17.61 -4.90 2.02
C TYR A 81 -17.88 -4.36 3.43
N THR A 82 -16.84 -3.97 4.14
CA THR A 82 -16.98 -3.20 5.39
C THR A 82 -15.76 -2.33 5.63
N ASN A 83 -16.00 -1.12 6.12
CA ASN A 83 -14.97 -0.22 6.64
C ASN A 83 -15.08 -0.06 8.16
N ASP A 84 -15.94 -0.83 8.84
CA ASP A 84 -16.23 -0.62 10.27
C ASP A 84 -14.98 -0.79 11.15
N TYR A 85 -14.20 -1.83 10.88
CA TYR A 85 -12.99 -2.12 11.65
C TYR A 85 -11.86 -1.15 11.35
N VAL A 86 -11.68 -0.79 10.06
CA VAL A 86 -10.68 0.21 9.65
C VAL A 86 -11.03 1.57 10.26
N THR A 87 -12.30 1.96 10.27
CA THR A 87 -12.75 3.21 10.91
C THR A 87 -12.38 3.24 12.38
N LYS A 88 -12.68 2.16 13.13
CA LYS A 88 -12.31 2.06 14.56
C LYS A 88 -10.80 2.17 14.78
N ALA A 89 -10.01 1.44 13.99
CA ALA A 89 -8.55 1.48 14.10
C ALA A 89 -7.98 2.86 13.76
N LEU A 90 -8.50 3.53 12.73
CA LEU A 90 -8.09 4.88 12.36
C LEU A 90 -8.44 5.90 13.46
N ASP A 91 -9.59 5.75 14.11
CA ASP A 91 -10.01 6.63 15.20
C ASP A 91 -9.15 6.44 16.46
N GLU A 92 -8.82 5.19 16.81
CA GLU A 92 -7.87 4.87 17.89
C GLU A 92 -6.49 5.49 17.61
N LEU A 93 -5.93 5.27 16.42
CA LEU A 93 -4.61 5.82 16.04
C LEU A 93 -4.59 7.36 16.01
N LYS A 94 -5.67 8.00 15.54
CA LYS A 94 -5.80 9.46 15.60
C LYS A 94 -5.84 9.97 17.04
N ALA A 95 -6.51 9.26 17.95
CA ALA A 95 -6.55 9.62 19.37
C ALA A 95 -5.16 9.52 20.02
N GLU A 96 -4.30 8.63 19.53
CA GLU A 96 -2.89 8.52 19.90
C GLU A 96 -1.98 9.55 19.21
N GLY A 97 -2.52 10.38 18.31
CA GLY A 97 -1.78 11.41 17.58
C GLY A 97 -0.97 10.90 16.38
N VAL A 98 -1.26 9.69 15.88
CA VAL A 98 -0.61 9.11 14.71
C VAL A 98 -1.15 9.73 13.42
N ASP A 99 -0.27 10.09 12.48
CA ASP A 99 -0.69 10.46 11.12
C ASP A 99 -1.10 9.22 10.34
N VAL A 100 -2.41 9.02 10.22
CA VAL A 100 -3.00 7.90 9.49
C VAL A 100 -3.24 8.19 7.99
N THR A 101 -2.92 9.40 7.55
CA THR A 101 -3.17 9.86 6.17
C THR A 101 -1.87 10.02 5.37
N GLY A 102 -0.73 10.07 6.06
CA GLY A 102 0.57 10.33 5.43
C GLY A 102 0.59 11.67 4.72
N ALA A 103 -0.12 12.68 5.24
CA ALA A 103 -0.32 13.97 4.57
C ALA A 103 1.00 14.70 4.31
N THR A 104 2.01 14.43 5.13
CA THR A 104 3.35 15.01 4.99
C THR A 104 4.34 14.11 4.24
N PHE A 105 3.91 12.95 3.72
CA PHE A 105 4.78 12.07 2.96
C PHE A 105 5.39 12.81 1.77
N LYS A 106 6.71 12.68 1.64
CA LYS A 106 7.48 13.17 0.48
C LYS A 106 8.39 12.05 0.04
N PRO A 107 8.33 11.62 -1.24
CA PRO A 107 9.27 10.64 -1.74
C PRO A 107 10.68 11.21 -1.73
N ILE A 108 11.66 10.32 -1.59
CA ILE A 108 13.08 10.65 -1.69
C ILE A 108 13.64 10.28 -3.07
N THR A 109 14.70 10.97 -3.48
CA THR A 109 15.54 10.52 -4.59
C THR A 109 16.49 9.44 -4.07
N VAL A 110 16.41 8.24 -4.65
CA VAL A 110 17.30 7.13 -4.31
C VAL A 110 18.29 6.91 -5.44
N THR A 111 19.58 6.91 -5.14
CA THR A 111 20.63 6.46 -6.06
C THR A 111 20.78 4.95 -5.93
N LEU A 112 20.47 4.22 -7.01
CA LEU A 112 20.67 2.79 -7.08
C LEU A 112 22.16 2.46 -7.25
N ALA A 113 22.66 1.51 -6.47
CA ALA A 113 23.99 0.94 -6.66
C ALA A 113 23.88 -0.36 -7.48
N GLU A 114 24.89 -0.64 -8.31
CA GLU A 114 24.96 -1.91 -9.06
C GLU A 114 25.26 -3.08 -8.09
N GLY A 115 24.46 -4.14 -8.15
CA GLY A 115 24.72 -5.41 -7.46
C GLY A 115 23.65 -5.90 -6.48
N SER A 116 23.59 -7.24 -6.34
CA SER A 116 22.98 -7.96 -5.21
C SER A 116 23.98 -8.05 -4.03
N ASN A 117 23.50 -8.40 -2.84
CA ASN A 117 24.32 -8.59 -1.64
C ASN A 117 25.32 -9.76 -1.76
#